data_AF-A0A2W4RWB1-F1
#
_entry.id   AF-A0A2W4RWB1-F1
#
_cell.length_a   1.000
_cell.length_b   1.000
_cell.length_c   1.000
_cell.angle_alpha   90.00
_cell.angle_beta   90.00
_cell.angle_gamma   90.00
#
_symmetry.space_group_name_H-M   'P 1'
#
loop_
_entity.id
_entity.type
_entity.pdbx_description
1 polymer ?
#
loop_
_entity_poly.entity_id
_entity_poly.type
_entity_poly.pdbx_seq_one_letter_code
_entity_poly.pdbx_strand_id
1 'polypeptide(L)'
;MDTSNQQKLRGIKLKLAKWVLPLVLLASVSMQTKAETVGNCTSSNEVLNLLTDVIFVRPVGVVGLLAGGVLFVGLSPLTALANIPEPHNAFDKVGAVLVGIPYSYTFVRPLGYFPASC
;
A
#
# COMPACT_ATOMS: atom_id res chain seq x y z
N MET A 1 -19.80 42.93 21.65
CA MET A 1 -19.72 41.50 21.26
C MET A 1 -18.26 41.07 21.32
N ASP A 2 -17.91 40.25 22.31
CA ASP A 2 -16.53 39.94 22.69
C ASP A 2 -15.74 39.16 21.63
N THR A 3 -14.81 39.86 20.99
CA THR A 3 -13.87 39.33 19.99
C THR A 3 -12.83 38.37 20.59
N SER A 4 -12.64 38.40 21.92
CA SER A 4 -11.73 37.52 22.66
C SER A 4 -12.14 36.05 22.64
N ASN A 5 -13.44 35.76 22.76
CA ASN A 5 -13.94 34.38 22.84
C ASN A 5 -13.88 33.66 21.48
N GLN A 6 -14.05 34.41 20.39
CA GLN A 6 -13.96 33.91 19.01
C GLN A 6 -12.52 33.54 18.59
N GLN A 7 -11.52 34.30 19.07
CA GLN A 7 -10.10 34.02 18.84
C GLN A 7 -9.67 32.72 19.53
N LYS A 8 -10.07 32.53 20.79
CA LYS A 8 -9.77 31.32 21.56
C LYS A 8 -10.39 30.06 20.93
N LEU A 9 -11.62 30.19 20.43
CA LEU A 9 -12.33 29.10 19.77
C LEU A 9 -11.65 28.66 18.46
N ARG A 10 -11.14 29.61 17.66
CA ARG A 10 -10.39 29.32 16.43
C ARG A 10 -9.09 28.59 16.71
N GLY A 11 -8.36 28.96 17.76
CA GLY A 11 -7.12 28.29 18.16
C GLY A 11 -7.35 26.82 18.57
N ILE A 12 -8.42 26.55 19.32
CA ILE A 12 -8.79 25.19 19.74
C ILE A 12 -9.23 24.34 18.53
N LYS A 13 -10.06 24.90 17.64
CA LYS A 13 -10.49 24.24 16.40
C LYS A 13 -9.29 23.89 15.50
N LEU A 14 -8.32 24.79 15.38
CA LEU A 14 -7.12 24.58 14.56
C LEU A 14 -6.17 23.54 15.16
N LYS A 15 -6.04 23.50 16.50
CA LYS A 15 -5.31 22.43 17.19
C LYS A 15 -6.01 21.09 17.01
N LEU A 16 -7.31 21.00 17.24
CA LEU A 16 -8.07 19.75 17.05
C LEU A 16 -7.97 19.23 15.61
N ALA A 17 -8.14 20.09 14.60
CA ALA A 17 -8.03 19.70 13.19
C ALA A 17 -6.64 19.16 12.84
N LYS A 18 -5.57 19.75 13.39
CA LYS A 18 -4.19 19.28 13.18
C LYS A 18 -3.92 17.88 13.72
N TRP A 19 -4.62 17.46 14.77
CA TRP A 19 -4.46 16.13 15.38
C TRP A 19 -5.45 15.10 14.81
N VAL A 20 -6.63 15.53 14.37
CA VAL A 20 -7.65 14.66 13.78
C VAL A 20 -7.32 14.27 12.34
N LEU A 21 -6.74 15.18 11.55
CA LEU A 21 -6.38 14.91 10.15
C LEU A 21 -5.39 13.74 9.97
N PRO A 22 -4.27 13.64 10.73
CA PRO A 22 -3.38 12.49 10.62
C PRO A 22 -4.02 11.19 11.15
N LEU A 23 -4.91 11.28 12.15
CA LEU A 23 -5.60 10.10 12.71
C LEU A 23 -6.58 9.48 11.69
N VAL A 24 -7.28 10.30 10.91
CA VAL A 24 -8.16 9.84 9.82
C VAL A 24 -7.36 9.24 8.67
N LEU A 25 -6.19 9.82 8.35
CA LEU A 25 -5.27 9.25 7.36
C LEU A 25 -4.72 7.88 7.79
N LEU A 26 -4.41 7.70 9.09
CA LEU A 26 -3.96 6.41 9.62
C LEU A 26 -5.06 5.33 9.57
N ALA A 27 -6.31 5.70 9.86
CA ALA A 27 -7.42 4.76 9.83
C ALA A 27 -7.76 4.25 8.41
N SER A 28 -7.38 4.99 7.37
CA SER A 28 -7.65 4.63 5.98
C SER A 28 -6.77 3.48 5.47
N VAL A 29 -5.63 3.22 6.12
CA VAL A 29 -4.70 2.15 5.73
C VAL A 29 -5.11 0.76 6.25
N SER A 30 -6.05 0.67 7.19
CA SER A 30 -6.30 -0.57 7.94
C SER A 30 -7.27 -1.56 7.30
N MET A 31 -7.82 -1.33 6.10
CA MET A 31 -8.86 -2.21 5.54
C MET A 31 -8.52 -2.76 4.17
N GLN A 32 -7.71 -3.83 4.13
CA GLN A 32 -7.82 -4.82 3.04
C GLN A 32 -7.23 -6.19 3.45
N THR A 33 -7.85 -6.87 4.41
CA THR A 33 -7.63 -8.31 4.61
C THR A 33 -8.81 -9.07 4.01
N LYS A 34 -8.66 -9.51 2.76
CA LYS A 34 -9.48 -10.61 2.25
C LYS A 34 -8.85 -11.91 2.76
N ALA A 35 -9.55 -12.61 3.64
CA ALA A 35 -9.21 -13.97 4.03
C ALA A 35 -9.95 -14.93 3.11
N GLU A 36 -9.22 -15.65 2.26
CA GLU A 36 -9.74 -16.81 1.53
C GLU A 36 -9.55 -18.08 2.38
N THR A 37 -10.56 -18.93 2.36
CA THR A 37 -10.66 -20.16 3.15
C THR A 37 -9.70 -21.23 2.63
N VAL A 38 -8.89 -21.77 3.54
CA VAL A 38 -7.92 -22.86 3.29
C VAL A 38 -8.68 -24.18 3.07
N GLY A 39 -8.52 -24.76 1.88
CA GLY A 39 -9.01 -26.10 1.53
C GLY A 39 -8.20 -27.22 2.21
N ASN A 40 -8.88 -28.33 2.46
CA ASN A 40 -8.58 -29.47 3.36
C ASN A 40 -7.33 -30.35 3.04
N CYS A 41 -6.20 -29.79 2.61
CA CYS A 41 -4.93 -30.52 2.45
C CYS A 41 -3.94 -30.09 3.54
N THR A 42 -4.22 -30.39 4.81
CA THR A 42 -3.40 -29.92 5.94
C THR A 42 -2.30 -30.90 6.31
N SER A 43 -1.06 -30.54 5.98
CA SER A 43 0.13 -30.96 6.75
C SER A 43 0.49 -29.86 7.75
N SER A 44 1.11 -30.20 8.88
CA SER A 44 1.43 -29.25 9.98
C SER A 44 2.29 -28.04 9.56
N ASN A 45 2.95 -28.13 8.41
CA ASN A 45 3.75 -27.10 7.76
C ASN A 45 2.92 -26.01 7.02
N GLU A 46 1.63 -26.23 6.76
CA GLU A 46 0.75 -25.23 6.11
C GLU A 46 0.51 -23.99 6.97
N VAL A 47 0.27 -24.18 8.28
CA VAL A 47 0.03 -23.06 9.20
C VAL A 47 1.28 -22.20 9.35
N LEU A 48 2.46 -22.83 9.41
CA LEU A 48 3.74 -22.13 9.42
C LEU A 48 3.98 -21.38 8.10
N ASN A 49 3.69 -22.00 6.96
CA ASN A 49 3.79 -21.36 5.64
C ASN A 49 2.88 -20.12 5.52
N LEU A 50 1.65 -20.20 6.02
CA LEU A 50 0.71 -19.06 6.08
C LEU A 50 1.22 -17.96 7.02
N LEU A 51 1.68 -18.32 8.21
CA LEU A 51 2.25 -17.38 9.19
C LEU A 51 3.48 -16.68 8.61
N THR A 52 4.38 -17.40 7.96
CA THR A 52 5.58 -16.82 7.34
C THR A 52 5.23 -15.88 6.20
N ASP A 53 4.24 -16.22 5.37
CA ASP A 53 3.79 -15.37 4.27
C ASP A 53 3.19 -14.05 4.78
N VAL A 54 2.36 -14.11 5.82
CA VAL A 54 1.71 -12.91 6.40
C VAL A 54 2.69 -12.06 7.21
N ILE A 55 3.58 -12.68 8.00
CA ILE A 55 4.45 -11.96 8.93
C ILE A 55 5.71 -11.43 8.25
N PHE A 56 6.27 -12.14 7.27
CA PHE A 56 7.54 -11.77 6.66
C PHE A 56 7.39 -11.36 5.20
N VAL A 57 6.72 -12.16 4.38
CA VAL A 57 6.68 -11.94 2.91
C VAL A 57 5.85 -10.71 2.55
N ARG A 58 4.65 -10.56 3.13
CA ARG A 58 3.76 -9.43 2.83
C ARG A 58 4.31 -8.08 3.28
N PRO A 59 4.86 -7.90 4.49
CA PRO A 59 5.44 -6.62 4.88
C PRO A 59 6.61 -6.19 3.99
N VAL A 60 7.44 -7.15 3.53
CA VAL A 60 8.50 -6.86 2.54
C VAL A 60 7.89 -6.34 1.23
N GLY A 61 6.81 -6.96 0.76
CA GLY A 61 6.04 -6.49 -0.39
C GLY A 61 5.47 -5.08 -0.22
N VAL A 62 4.94 -4.75 0.96
CA VAL A 62 4.44 -3.40 1.29
C VAL A 62 5.56 -2.37 1.27
N VAL A 63 6.72 -2.68 1.86
CA VAL A 63 7.89 -1.79 1.82
C VAL A 63 8.36 -1.58 0.38
N GLY A 64 8.41 -2.65 -0.41
CA GLY A 64 8.75 -2.58 -1.83
C GLY A 64 7.76 -1.71 -2.62
N LEU A 65 6.46 -1.84 -2.35
CA LEU A 65 5.42 -1.03 -2.98
C LEU A 65 5.53 0.46 -2.60
N LEU A 66 5.79 0.76 -1.32
CA LEU A 66 5.98 2.15 -0.88
C LEU A 66 7.22 2.75 -1.52
N ALA A 67 8.34 2.02 -1.53
CA ALA A 67 9.57 2.47 -2.18
C ALA A 67 9.36 2.68 -3.69
N GLY A 68 8.73 1.72 -4.36
CA GLY A 68 8.39 1.80 -5.79
C GLY A 68 7.43 2.95 -6.11
N GLY A 69 6.44 3.21 -5.26
CA GLY A 69 5.52 4.33 -5.39
C GLY A 69 6.21 5.69 -5.24
N VAL A 70 7.09 5.84 -4.25
CA VAL A 70 7.91 7.06 -4.09
C VAL A 70 8.81 7.26 -5.30
N LEU A 71 9.45 6.19 -5.77
CA LEU A 71 10.33 6.24 -6.93
C LEU A 71 9.56 6.60 -8.21
N PHE A 72 8.36 6.06 -8.38
CA PHE A 72 7.48 6.36 -9.52
C PHE A 72 7.06 7.82 -9.54
N VAL A 73 6.66 8.38 -8.39
CA VAL A 73 6.32 9.81 -8.28
C VAL A 73 7.54 10.70 -8.56
N GLY A 74 8.71 10.34 -8.03
CA GLY A 74 9.96 11.08 -8.26
C GLY A 74 10.44 11.03 -9.71
N LEU A 75 10.31 9.88 -10.38
CA LEU A 75 10.69 9.70 -11.78
C LEU A 75 9.60 10.13 -12.76
N SER A 76 8.38 10.44 -12.30
CA SER A 76 7.24 10.77 -13.15
C SER A 76 7.56 11.85 -14.22
N PRO A 77 8.24 12.97 -13.90
CA PRO A 77 8.59 13.97 -14.90
C PRO A 77 9.56 13.45 -15.98
N LEU A 78 10.56 12.67 -15.57
CA LEU A 78 11.52 12.05 -16.49
C LEU A 78 10.84 10.99 -17.37
N THR A 79 9.97 10.20 -16.77
CA THR A 79 9.22 9.15 -17.46
C THR A 79 8.25 9.75 -18.48
N ALA A 80 7.66 10.91 -18.18
CA ALA A 80 6.83 11.65 -19.13
C ALA A 80 7.62 12.10 -20.37
N LEU A 81 8.87 12.56 -20.20
CA LEU A 81 9.75 12.89 -21.34
C LEU A 81 10.14 11.65 -22.13
N ALA A 82 10.43 10.53 -21.45
CA ALA A 82 10.71 9.25 -22.10
C ALA A 82 9.50 8.65 -22.84
N ASN A 83 8.29 9.19 -22.62
CA ASN A 83 7.07 8.76 -23.29
C ASN A 83 6.84 9.45 -24.65
N ILE A 84 7.67 10.42 -25.02
CA ILE A 84 7.59 11.15 -26.29
C ILE A 84 7.88 10.26 -27.51
N PRO A 85 8.92 9.40 -27.55
CA PRO A 85 9.07 8.47 -28.66
C PRO A 85 7.97 7.40 -28.66
N GLU A 86 7.54 6.97 -29.85
CA GLU A 86 6.78 5.73 -29.99
C GLU A 86 7.56 4.60 -29.29
N PRO A 87 6.90 3.70 -28.53
CA PRO A 87 5.45 3.42 -28.52
C PRO A 87 4.62 4.11 -27.40
N HIS A 88 5.01 5.30 -26.90
CA HIS A 88 4.24 6.13 -25.94
C HIS A 88 3.69 5.42 -24.69
N ASN A 89 4.33 4.33 -24.27
CA ASN A 89 3.90 3.47 -23.16
C ASN A 89 4.96 3.35 -22.06
N ALA A 90 5.96 4.24 -22.07
CA ALA A 90 7.01 4.28 -21.05
C ALA A 90 6.40 4.55 -19.67
N PHE A 91 5.41 5.43 -19.59
CA PHE A 91 4.74 5.75 -18.33
C PHE A 91 3.98 4.54 -17.75
N ASP A 92 3.21 3.85 -18.58
CA ASP A 92 2.45 2.66 -18.19
C ASP A 92 3.37 1.51 -17.76
N LYS A 93 4.46 1.30 -18.50
CA LYS A 93 5.45 0.25 -18.17
C LYS A 93 6.13 0.51 -16.84
N VAL A 94 6.60 1.75 -16.62
CA VAL A 94 7.30 2.10 -15.39
C VAL A 94 6.35 2.04 -14.19
N GLY A 95 5.11 2.50 -14.33
CA GLY A 95 4.08 2.35 -13.30
C GLY A 95 3.72 0.89 -13.02
N ALA A 96 3.60 0.07 -14.06
CA ALA A 96 3.36 -1.37 -13.91
C ALA A 96 4.49 -2.07 -13.15
N VAL A 97 5.76 -1.75 -13.47
CA VAL A 97 6.91 -2.37 -12.83
C VAL A 97 7.09 -1.91 -11.39
N LEU A 98 7.00 -0.60 -11.13
CA LEU A 98 7.28 -0.04 -9.81
C LEU A 98 6.12 -0.16 -8.82
N VAL A 99 4.87 -0.24 -9.32
CA VAL A 99 3.68 -0.23 -8.46
C VAL A 99 2.78 -1.43 -8.73
N GLY A 100 2.44 -1.70 -9.99
CA GLY A 100 1.45 -2.72 -10.37
C GLY A 100 1.86 -4.16 -10.00
N ILE A 101 3.08 -4.57 -10.37
CA ILE A 101 3.64 -5.89 -10.05
C ILE A 101 3.79 -6.08 -8.54
N PRO A 102 4.47 -5.19 -7.79
CA PRO A 102 4.60 -5.36 -6.35
C PRO A 102 3.24 -5.33 -5.63
N TYR A 103 2.27 -4.55 -6.10
CA TYR A 103 0.90 -4.58 -5.57
C TYR A 103 0.25 -5.94 -5.76
N SER A 104 0.33 -6.48 -6.98
CA SER A 104 -0.26 -7.78 -7.32
C SER A 104 0.39 -8.90 -6.51
N TYR A 105 1.72 -8.85 -6.35
CA TYR A 105 2.46 -9.82 -5.53
C TYR A 105 2.09 -9.74 -4.05
N THR A 106 1.84 -8.54 -3.53
CA THR A 106 1.60 -8.32 -2.09
C THR A 106 0.14 -8.55 -1.68
N PHE A 107 -0.83 -8.15 -2.50
CA PHE A 107 -2.25 -8.11 -2.13
C PHE A 107 -3.12 -9.08 -2.91
N VAL A 108 -2.78 -9.37 -4.17
CA VAL A 108 -3.63 -10.19 -5.06
C VAL A 108 -3.21 -11.67 -5.02
N ARG A 109 -1.95 -11.97 -4.68
CA ARG A 109 -1.48 -13.36 -4.55
C ARG A 109 -2.24 -14.11 -3.43
N PRO A 110 -2.74 -15.33 -3.69
CA PRO A 110 -3.32 -16.21 -2.68
C PRO A 110 -2.33 -16.54 -1.56
N LEU A 111 -2.84 -16.59 -0.33
CA LEU A 111 -2.06 -17.02 0.84
C LEU A 111 -1.78 -18.52 0.78
N GLY A 112 -0.57 -18.92 1.16
CA GLY A 112 -0.22 -20.34 1.33
C GLY A 112 -0.01 -21.15 0.03
N TYR A 113 -0.18 -20.55 -1.15
CA TYR A 113 0.09 -21.26 -2.41
C TYR A 113 1.58 -21.22 -2.76
N PHE A 114 2.32 -22.26 -2.37
CA PHE A 114 3.63 -22.58 -2.91
C PHE A 114 3.45 -23.70 -3.93
N PRO A 115 3.96 -23.61 -5.17
CA PRO A 115 4.00 -24.75 -6.07
C PRO A 115 5.03 -25.77 -5.55
N ALA A 116 4.73 -26.41 -4.43
CA ALA A 116 5.28 -27.71 -4.12
C ALA A 116 4.39 -28.70 -4.87
N SER A 117 5.00 -29.45 -5.78
CA SER A 117 4.44 -30.68 -6.32
C SER A 117 3.78 -31.48 -5.20
N CYS A 118 2.47 -31.68 -5.27
CA CYS A 118 1.87 -32.86 -4.64
C CYS A 118 2.33 -34.11 -5.41
#